data_AF-A0A368DSV3-F1
#
_entry.id   AF-A0A368DSV3-F1
#
_cell.length_a   1.000
_cell.length_b   1.000
_cell.length_c   1.000
_cell.angle_alpha   90.00
_cell.angle_beta   90.00
_cell.angle_gamma   90.00
#
_symmetry.space_group_name_H-M   'P 1'
#
loop_
_entity.id
_entity.type
_entity.pdbx_description
1 polymer ?
#
loop_
_entity_poly.entity_id
_entity_poly.type
_entity_poly.pdbx_seq_one_letter_code
_entity_poly.pdbx_strand_id
1 'polypeptide(L)'
;MILICKFLSFILSLIRFLSSSKNYAYALILLVFSSNGFNSFAQETVTPRIVKKIAHDSKAFTQGFIVDKGVFYESTGLYGNSSLRKYNAHSGKLIRKISLEDKFFAEGLTLLNDKLYQLTWKSGMMFVYDKTTFEIEEILRYSGEGWGLTNNDKYLVMSNGSNILKFRDPKTLRIVRSIAVTHNGLPVKNLNELEFVGNEIWANIWKSDLVACINSETGKLVRLIDFTSISEKIGDEDVLNGIAYDKEQDKIYVTGKFWNSIYEVSFNGL
;
A
#
# COMPACT_ATOMS: atom_id res chain seq x y z
N MET A 1 -29.47 20.66 -8.04
CA MET A 1 -30.75 20.64 -8.77
C MET A 1 -30.86 21.77 -9.81
N ILE A 2 -30.56 23.03 -9.47
CA ILE A 2 -30.71 24.20 -10.38
C ILE A 2 -29.77 24.15 -11.60
N LEU A 3 -28.54 23.63 -11.45
CA LEU A 3 -27.56 23.54 -12.54
C LEU A 3 -27.95 22.50 -13.62
N ILE A 4 -28.56 21.40 -13.18
CA ILE A 4 -29.03 20.30 -14.05
C ILE A 4 -30.20 20.79 -14.91
N CYS A 5 -31.17 21.52 -14.32
CA CYS A 5 -32.30 22.07 -15.06
C CYS A 5 -31.86 23.09 -16.13
N LYS A 6 -30.83 23.91 -15.85
CA LYS A 6 -30.29 24.87 -16.83
C LYS A 6 -29.57 24.17 -17.99
N PHE A 7 -28.85 23.07 -17.72
CA PHE A 7 -28.16 22.29 -18.74
C PHE A 7 -29.14 21.54 -19.66
N LEU A 8 -30.18 20.93 -19.09
CA LEU A 8 -31.26 20.29 -19.86
C LEU A 8 -32.01 21.29 -20.75
N SER A 9 -32.29 22.49 -20.23
CA SER A 9 -32.93 23.54 -21.03
C SER A 9 -32.04 24.02 -22.19
N PHE A 10 -30.73 24.07 -22.01
CA PHE A 10 -29.77 24.43 -23.07
C PHE A 10 -29.73 23.35 -24.17
N ILE A 11 -29.68 22.07 -23.78
CA ILE A 11 -29.71 20.94 -24.71
C ILE A 11 -31.01 20.92 -25.53
N LEU A 12 -32.16 21.12 -24.90
CA LEU A 12 -33.46 21.16 -25.57
C LEU A 12 -33.56 22.31 -26.58
N SER A 13 -32.98 23.48 -26.26
CA SER A 13 -32.90 24.62 -27.16
C SER A 13 -32.00 24.33 -28.37
N LEU A 14 -30.85 23.69 -28.13
CA LEU A 14 -29.89 23.32 -29.16
C LEU A 14 -30.47 22.27 -30.13
N ILE A 15 -31.21 21.28 -29.62
CA ILE A 15 -31.90 20.28 -30.45
C ILE A 15 -32.96 20.94 -31.35
N ARG A 16 -33.75 21.89 -30.81
CA ARG A 16 -34.72 22.64 -31.60
C ARG A 16 -34.04 23.46 -32.70
N PHE A 17 -32.94 24.13 -32.39
CA PHE A 17 -32.18 24.91 -33.36
C PHE A 17 -31.65 24.03 -34.51
N LEU A 18 -31.06 22.86 -34.17
CA LEU A 18 -30.50 21.92 -35.14
C LEU A 18 -31.59 21.24 -36.00
N SER A 19 -32.80 21.04 -35.46
CA SER A 19 -33.93 20.43 -36.18
C SER A 19 -34.52 21.29 -37.30
N SER A 20 -34.18 22.59 -37.36
CA SER A 20 -34.67 23.50 -38.41
C SER A 20 -33.80 23.53 -39.67
N SER A 21 -32.61 22.91 -39.62
CA SER A 21 -31.69 22.81 -40.76
C SER A 21 -31.76 21.41 -41.39
N LYS A 22 -31.81 21.31 -42.72
CA LYS A 22 -31.91 20.06 -43.50
C LYS A 22 -30.65 19.16 -43.42
N ASN A 23 -29.98 19.07 -42.28
CA ASN A 23 -28.75 18.29 -42.10
C ASN A 23 -28.87 17.32 -40.92
N TYR A 24 -29.67 16.26 -41.11
CA TYR A 24 -29.89 15.18 -40.14
C TYR A 24 -28.62 14.39 -39.76
N ALA A 25 -27.49 14.60 -40.44
CA ALA A 25 -26.24 13.88 -40.20
C ALA A 25 -25.51 14.30 -38.90
N TYR A 26 -25.73 15.52 -38.39
CA TYR A 26 -25.01 16.02 -37.21
C TYR A 26 -25.73 15.76 -35.88
N ALA A 27 -27.05 15.54 -35.90
CA ALA A 27 -27.83 15.28 -34.68
C ALA A 27 -27.55 13.89 -34.09
N LEU A 28 -27.15 12.90 -34.92
CA LEU A 28 -26.83 11.55 -34.45
C LEU A 28 -25.45 11.46 -33.77
N ILE A 29 -24.50 12.33 -34.13
CA ILE A 29 -23.13 12.29 -33.57
C ILE A 29 -23.09 12.84 -32.14
N LEU A 30 -24.04 13.70 -31.75
CA LEU A 30 -24.13 14.27 -30.40
C LEU A 30 -24.85 13.35 -29.39
N LEU A 31 -25.55 12.31 -29.85
CA LEU A 31 -26.28 11.37 -29.00
C LEU A 31 -25.48 10.11 -28.63
N VAL A 32 -24.34 9.86 -29.29
CA VAL A 32 -23.45 8.73 -28.95
C VAL A 32 -22.42 9.10 -27.88
N PHE A 33 -22.27 10.39 -27.54
CA PHE A 33 -21.31 10.85 -26.53
C PHE A 33 -21.87 11.04 -25.11
N SER A 34 -23.16 10.75 -24.87
CA SER A 34 -23.81 11.01 -23.58
C SER A 34 -24.25 9.76 -22.81
N SER A 35 -23.92 8.55 -23.28
CA SER A 35 -24.21 7.29 -22.58
C SER A 35 -22.97 6.52 -22.11
N ASN A 36 -21.78 7.13 -22.12
CA ASN A 36 -20.74 6.68 -21.20
C ASN A 36 -21.12 7.20 -19.84
N GLY A 37 -21.91 6.40 -19.12
CA GLY A 37 -22.21 6.66 -17.73
C GLY A 37 -20.90 6.95 -17.01
N PHE A 38 -20.71 8.21 -16.63
CA PHE A 38 -19.83 8.55 -15.52
C PHE A 38 -20.50 7.95 -14.28
N ASN A 39 -20.33 6.64 -14.11
CA ASN A 39 -20.30 6.05 -12.80
C ASN A 39 -19.04 6.60 -12.14
N SER A 40 -19.10 7.85 -11.70
CA SER A 40 -18.30 8.30 -10.58
C SER A 40 -18.85 7.56 -9.37
N PHE A 41 -18.51 6.28 -9.24
CA PHE A 41 -18.50 5.68 -7.91
C PHE A 41 -17.58 6.58 -7.11
N ALA A 42 -18.15 7.34 -6.18
CA ALA A 42 -17.35 7.98 -5.15
C ALA A 42 -16.45 6.88 -4.61
N GLN A 43 -15.13 7.11 -4.67
CA GLN A 43 -14.15 6.14 -4.20
C GLN A 43 -14.58 5.66 -2.83
N GLU A 44 -14.80 4.36 -2.68
CA GLU A 44 -15.23 3.83 -1.41
C GLU A 44 -14.11 4.05 -0.39
N THR A 45 -14.43 4.73 0.69
CA THR A 45 -13.57 4.82 1.88
C THR A 45 -14.17 3.91 2.92
N VAL A 46 -13.40 2.92 3.35
CA VAL A 46 -13.84 1.92 4.32
C VAL A 46 -13.15 2.18 5.65
N THR A 47 -13.91 2.14 6.74
CA THR A 47 -13.35 2.18 8.10
C THR A 47 -13.36 0.75 8.67
N PRO A 48 -12.22 0.25 9.17
CA PRO A 48 -12.16 -1.08 9.74
C PRO A 48 -12.80 -1.14 11.12
N ARG A 49 -13.22 -2.35 11.51
CA ARG A 49 -13.52 -2.71 12.89
C ARG A 49 -12.30 -3.38 13.52
N ILE A 50 -11.95 -2.93 14.73
CA ILE A 50 -10.93 -3.58 15.56
C ILE A 50 -11.45 -4.94 16.04
N VAL A 51 -10.67 -5.99 15.79
CA VAL A 51 -10.93 -7.35 16.28
C VAL A 51 -10.13 -7.59 17.55
N LYS A 52 -8.83 -7.26 17.52
CA LYS A 52 -7.90 -7.51 18.62
C LYS A 52 -6.83 -6.44 18.67
N LYS A 53 -6.38 -6.13 19.88
CA LYS A 53 -5.21 -5.29 20.16
C LYS A 53 -4.08 -6.17 20.72
N ILE A 54 -2.90 -6.06 20.14
CA ILE A 54 -1.69 -6.82 20.52
C ILE A 54 -0.61 -5.81 20.90
N ALA A 55 0.15 -6.08 21.96
CA ALA A 55 1.23 -5.18 22.38
C ALA A 55 2.32 -5.09 21.30
N HIS A 56 2.82 -3.87 21.08
CA HIS A 56 3.91 -3.56 20.16
C HIS A 56 4.98 -2.74 20.90
N ASP A 57 6.23 -2.85 20.43
CA ASP A 57 7.34 -2.09 21.02
C ASP A 57 7.22 -0.62 20.60
N SER A 58 6.94 0.27 21.55
CA SER A 58 6.82 1.70 21.30
C SER A 58 8.13 2.39 20.94
N LYS A 59 9.26 1.67 20.93
CA LYS A 59 10.55 2.13 20.38
C LYS A 59 10.79 1.66 18.94
N ALA A 60 9.87 0.90 18.35
CA ALA A 60 10.00 0.38 17.00
C ALA A 60 9.58 1.42 15.95
N PHE A 61 10.52 1.87 15.13
CA PHE A 61 10.23 2.69 13.96
C PHE A 61 9.86 1.78 12.77
N THR A 62 8.66 1.22 12.77
CA THR A 62 8.21 0.21 11.80
C THR A 62 8.32 0.69 10.36
N GLN A 63 9.00 -0.08 9.50
CA GLN A 63 9.18 0.22 8.08
C GLN A 63 8.82 -0.94 7.14
N GLY A 64 8.66 -2.14 7.67
CA GLY A 64 8.10 -3.29 6.96
C GLY A 64 7.55 -4.29 7.95
N PHE A 65 6.38 -4.85 7.67
CA PHE A 65 5.69 -5.70 8.64
C PHE A 65 4.98 -6.84 7.92
N ILE A 66 5.23 -8.08 8.33
CA ILE A 66 4.58 -9.26 7.72
C ILE A 66 4.17 -10.27 8.79
N VAL A 67 3.28 -11.18 8.40
CA VAL A 67 2.87 -12.32 9.21
C VAL A 67 3.08 -13.62 8.43
N ASP A 68 3.65 -14.63 9.07
CA ASP A 68 3.76 -15.99 8.54
C ASP A 68 3.48 -16.97 9.69
N LYS A 69 2.40 -17.76 9.56
CA LYS A 69 2.08 -18.87 10.48
C LYS A 69 2.12 -18.48 11.96
N GLY A 70 1.46 -17.39 12.33
CA GLY A 70 1.37 -16.92 13.72
C GLY A 70 2.65 -16.24 14.25
N VAL A 71 3.58 -15.87 13.35
CA VAL A 71 4.78 -15.12 13.66
C VAL A 71 4.74 -13.79 12.91
N PHE A 72 5.00 -12.69 13.62
CA PHE A 72 5.28 -11.42 12.96
C PHE A 72 6.77 -11.27 12.70
N TYR A 73 7.10 -10.77 11.52
CA TYR A 73 8.43 -10.25 11.21
C TYR A 73 8.34 -8.75 10.94
N GLU A 74 9.29 -8.01 11.49
CA GLU A 74 9.28 -6.56 11.42
C GLU A 74 10.67 -6.03 11.08
N SER A 75 10.71 -5.11 10.12
CA SER A 75 11.85 -4.24 9.87
C SER A 75 11.62 -2.91 10.56
N THR A 76 12.60 -2.46 11.33
CA THR A 76 12.57 -1.12 11.94
C THR A 76 13.70 -0.26 11.39
N GLY A 77 13.41 1.00 11.11
CA GLY A 77 14.39 1.98 10.61
C GLY A 77 15.16 2.72 11.70
N LEU A 78 15.70 3.88 11.31
CA LEU A 78 16.62 4.78 12.04
C LEU A 78 18.09 4.34 12.00
N TYR A 79 18.98 5.27 11.64
CA TYR A 79 20.43 5.04 11.69
C TYR A 79 20.85 4.71 13.14
N GLY A 80 21.73 3.71 13.29
CA GLY A 80 22.15 3.17 14.59
C GLY A 80 21.09 2.33 15.34
N ASN A 81 19.86 2.23 14.82
CA ASN A 81 18.76 1.53 15.50
C ASN A 81 17.99 0.56 14.59
N SER A 82 18.40 0.47 13.32
CA SER A 82 17.74 -0.38 12.34
C SER A 82 17.89 -1.85 12.70
N SER A 83 16.81 -2.62 12.56
CA SER A 83 16.80 -4.02 12.99
C SER A 83 15.80 -4.88 12.24
N LEU A 84 16.05 -6.18 12.22
CA LEU A 84 15.09 -7.22 11.84
C LEU A 84 14.63 -7.95 13.10
N ARG A 85 13.32 -8.10 13.26
CA ARG A 85 12.68 -8.60 14.49
C ARG A 85 11.69 -9.71 14.17
N LYS A 86 11.53 -10.64 15.12
CA LYS A 86 10.59 -11.76 15.12
C LYS A 86 9.76 -11.70 16.39
N TYR A 87 8.45 -11.75 16.28
CA TYR A 87 7.53 -11.75 17.42
C TYR A 87 6.54 -12.91 17.35
N ASN A 88 6.05 -13.34 18.50
CA ASN A 88 4.87 -14.18 18.57
C ASN A 88 3.62 -13.33 18.25
N ALA A 89 2.85 -13.68 17.22
CA ALA A 89 1.71 -12.87 16.80
C ALA A 89 0.56 -12.87 17.80
N HIS A 90 0.43 -13.92 18.62
CA HIS A 90 -0.64 -13.99 19.62
C HIS A 90 -0.38 -13.07 20.81
N SER A 91 0.86 -13.05 21.31
CA SER A 91 1.24 -12.36 22.54
C SER A 91 1.98 -11.03 22.34
N GLY A 92 2.46 -10.73 21.12
CA GLY A 92 3.33 -9.57 20.85
C GLY A 92 4.74 -9.69 21.44
N LYS A 93 5.12 -10.87 21.96
CA LYS A 93 6.41 -11.05 22.64
C LYS A 93 7.52 -11.19 21.61
N LEU A 94 8.59 -10.41 21.79
CA LEU A 94 9.81 -10.53 20.98
C LEU A 94 10.45 -11.92 21.18
N ILE A 95 10.73 -12.59 20.08
CA ILE A 95 11.39 -13.89 20.01
C ILE A 95 12.86 -13.71 19.61
N ARG A 96 13.13 -12.88 18.59
CA ARG A 96 14.48 -12.66 18.05
C ARG A 96 14.61 -11.25 17.50
N LYS A 97 15.81 -10.68 17.64
CA LYS A 97 16.18 -9.39 17.04
C LYS A 97 17.65 -9.46 16.59
N ILE A 98 17.93 -8.94 15.40
CA ILE A 98 19.29 -8.60 14.98
C ILE A 98 19.34 -7.12 14.57
N SER A 99 20.44 -6.44 14.88
CA SER A 99 20.66 -5.06 14.45
C SER A 99 21.43 -5.05 13.13
N LEU A 100 21.14 -4.07 12.28
CA LEU A 100 21.98 -3.75 11.14
C LEU A 100 23.14 -2.84 11.61
N GLU A 101 24.20 -2.76 10.81
CA GLU A 101 25.25 -1.75 11.04
C GLU A 101 24.67 -0.34 11.02
N ASP A 102 25.20 0.55 11.87
CA ASP A 102 24.66 1.89 12.13
C ASP A 102 24.47 2.77 10.89
N LYS A 103 25.28 2.52 9.85
CA LYS A 103 25.23 3.24 8.56
C LYS A 103 23.99 2.90 7.72
N PHE A 104 23.25 1.85 8.07
CA PHE A 104 22.06 1.44 7.35
C PHE A 104 20.79 1.92 8.05
N PHE A 105 19.88 2.42 7.23
CA PHE A 105 18.50 2.69 7.62
C PHE A 105 17.64 1.62 6.94
N ALA A 106 17.12 0.66 7.70
CA ALA A 106 16.27 -0.41 7.16
C ALA A 106 14.87 0.10 6.82
N GLU A 107 14.29 -0.47 5.77
CA GLU A 107 12.99 -0.10 5.23
C GLU A 107 12.10 -1.35 5.06
N GLY A 108 11.32 -1.46 3.99
CA GLY A 108 10.35 -2.52 3.73
C GLY A 108 10.91 -3.94 3.83
N LEU A 109 10.03 -4.87 4.20
CA LEU A 109 10.33 -6.27 4.47
C LEU A 109 9.29 -7.16 3.80
N THR A 110 9.70 -8.25 3.15
CA THR A 110 8.76 -9.27 2.70
C THR A 110 9.34 -10.68 2.85
N LEU A 111 8.48 -11.69 2.88
CA LEU A 111 8.85 -13.10 2.88
C LEU A 111 8.50 -13.71 1.53
N LEU A 112 9.49 -14.27 0.84
CA LEU A 112 9.30 -14.95 -0.43
C LEU A 112 10.21 -16.18 -0.49
N ASN A 113 9.64 -17.35 -0.83
CA ASN A 113 10.38 -18.62 -0.92
C ASN A 113 11.20 -18.92 0.36
N ASP A 114 10.57 -18.76 1.53
CA ASP A 114 11.16 -18.96 2.86
C ASP A 114 12.35 -18.04 3.23
N LYS A 115 12.60 -16.98 2.43
CA LYS A 115 13.63 -15.98 2.68
C LYS A 115 13.02 -14.62 2.97
N LEU A 116 13.57 -13.92 3.96
CA LEU A 116 13.21 -12.54 4.27
C LEU A 116 14.06 -11.59 3.43
N TYR A 117 13.41 -10.62 2.78
CA TYR A 117 14.07 -9.59 1.99
C TYR A 117 13.85 -8.24 2.68
N GLN A 118 14.91 -7.57 3.12
CA GLN A 118 14.83 -6.27 3.80
C GLN A 118 15.52 -5.18 2.98
N LEU A 119 14.79 -4.10 2.69
CA LEU A 119 15.30 -2.93 2.00
C LEU A 119 16.11 -2.03 2.92
N THR A 120 16.84 -1.11 2.30
CA THR A 120 17.41 0.06 2.96
C THR A 120 16.95 1.36 2.29
N TRP A 121 16.94 2.46 3.04
CA TRP A 121 16.42 3.72 2.49
C TRP A 121 17.25 4.26 1.32
N LYS A 122 18.48 4.69 1.57
CA LYS A 122 19.32 5.40 0.58
C LYS A 122 20.54 4.62 0.11
N SER A 123 20.93 3.56 0.80
CA SER A 123 22.14 2.80 0.45
C SER A 123 21.99 1.91 -0.79
N GLY A 124 20.76 1.68 -1.27
CA GLY A 124 20.54 0.83 -2.44
C GLY A 124 20.90 -0.64 -2.18
N MET A 125 20.74 -1.11 -0.93
CA MET A 125 21.08 -2.46 -0.51
C MET A 125 19.84 -3.20 -0.03
N MET A 126 19.71 -4.46 -0.42
CA MET A 126 18.70 -5.39 0.07
C MET A 126 19.40 -6.57 0.72
N PHE A 127 19.06 -6.86 1.96
CA PHE A 127 19.57 -8.02 2.69
C PHE A 127 18.59 -9.17 2.56
N VAL A 128 19.11 -10.36 2.28
CA VAL A 128 18.32 -11.59 2.19
C VAL A 128 18.71 -12.49 3.36
N TYR A 129 17.74 -12.90 4.15
CA TYR A 129 17.97 -13.68 5.37
C TYR A 129 17.25 -15.02 5.33
N ASP A 130 17.86 -16.01 5.97
CA ASP A 130 17.12 -17.17 6.45
C ASP A 130 16.10 -16.72 7.53
N LYS A 131 14.82 -17.07 7.35
CA LYS A 131 13.74 -16.59 8.24
C LYS A 131 13.76 -17.20 9.66
N THR A 132 14.56 -18.24 9.87
CA THR A 132 14.68 -18.98 11.14
C THR A 132 15.88 -18.49 11.94
N THR A 133 17.04 -18.41 11.30
CA THR A 133 18.32 -18.05 11.93
C THR A 133 18.62 -16.56 11.86
N PHE A 134 17.99 -15.81 10.95
CA PHE A 134 18.34 -14.43 10.62
C PHE A 134 19.79 -14.27 10.12
N GLU A 135 20.41 -15.35 9.65
CA GLU A 135 21.70 -15.25 8.97
C GLU A 135 21.51 -14.60 7.59
N ILE A 136 22.39 -13.67 7.24
CA ILE A 136 22.40 -13.05 5.92
C ILE A 136 22.95 -14.08 4.94
N GLU A 137 22.12 -14.49 4.00
CA GLU A 137 22.50 -15.41 2.93
C GLU A 137 22.99 -14.66 1.69
N GLU A 138 22.44 -13.47 1.43
CA GLU A 138 22.79 -12.66 0.26
C GLU A 138 22.61 -11.17 0.53
N ILE A 139 23.41 -10.36 -0.16
CA ILE A 139 23.27 -8.91 -0.18
C ILE A 139 23.18 -8.46 -1.65
N LEU A 140 22.00 -7.97 -2.01
CA LEU A 140 21.67 -7.51 -3.36
C LEU A 140 21.74 -5.98 -3.44
N ARG A 141 21.97 -5.45 -4.65
CA ARG A 141 22.04 -4.01 -4.90
C ARG A 141 20.93 -3.54 -5.84
N TYR A 142 20.39 -2.36 -5.56
CA TYR A 142 19.45 -1.66 -6.42
C TYR A 142 19.75 -0.16 -6.47
N SER A 143 19.19 0.51 -7.48
CA SER A 143 19.32 1.96 -7.67
C SER A 143 18.13 2.72 -7.09
N GLY A 144 18.41 3.88 -6.49
CA GLY A 144 17.40 4.79 -5.93
C GLY A 144 17.00 4.41 -4.50
N GLU A 145 15.97 5.08 -3.98
CA GLU A 145 15.46 4.79 -2.64
C GLU A 145 14.58 3.54 -2.60
N GLY A 146 14.55 2.88 -1.44
CA GLY A 146 13.60 1.82 -1.11
C GLY A 146 12.74 2.18 0.10
N TRP A 147 11.43 2.02 -0.03
CA TRP A 147 10.46 2.31 1.04
C TRP A 147 9.76 0.99 1.40
N GLY A 148 8.54 0.71 0.95
CA GLY A 148 7.87 -0.57 1.18
C GLY A 148 8.29 -1.70 0.24
N LEU A 149 8.10 -2.94 0.70
CA LEU A 149 8.37 -4.16 -0.05
C LEU A 149 7.29 -5.21 0.25
N THR A 150 6.69 -5.77 -0.79
CA THR A 150 5.83 -6.96 -0.69
C THR A 150 6.13 -7.89 -1.88
N ASN A 151 5.35 -8.92 -2.13
CA ASN A 151 5.53 -9.81 -3.28
C ASN A 151 4.22 -10.44 -3.76
N ASN A 152 4.20 -10.90 -5.02
CA ASN A 152 3.05 -11.60 -5.60
C ASN A 152 3.32 -13.10 -5.81
N ASP A 153 4.02 -13.74 -4.88
CA ASP A 153 4.53 -15.12 -4.95
C ASP A 153 5.59 -15.38 -6.03
N LYS A 154 5.85 -14.41 -6.93
CA LYS A 154 6.81 -14.53 -8.03
C LYS A 154 7.84 -13.41 -8.09
N TYR A 155 7.39 -12.18 -7.96
CA TYR A 155 8.21 -10.97 -8.05
C TYR A 155 8.08 -10.17 -6.76
N LEU A 156 9.18 -9.54 -6.38
CA LEU A 156 9.17 -8.52 -5.34
C LEU A 156 8.49 -7.27 -5.90
N VAL A 157 7.69 -6.57 -5.09
CA VAL A 157 7.06 -5.30 -5.44
C VAL A 157 7.51 -4.24 -4.46
N MET A 158 8.06 -3.16 -4.99
CA MET A 158 8.79 -2.16 -4.23
C MET A 158 8.22 -0.76 -4.50
N SER A 159 7.97 -0.02 -3.43
CA SER A 159 7.70 1.42 -3.48
C SER A 159 8.96 2.23 -3.13
N ASN A 160 8.89 3.54 -3.37
CA ASN A 160 9.98 4.47 -3.08
C ASN A 160 9.48 5.88 -2.76
N GLY A 161 8.24 6.00 -2.26
CA GLY A 161 7.58 7.29 -2.02
C GLY A 161 7.03 7.99 -3.27
N SER A 162 7.39 7.54 -4.49
CA SER A 162 6.72 8.00 -5.72
C SER A 162 5.35 7.33 -5.90
N ASN A 163 4.67 7.65 -7.00
CA ASN A 163 3.46 6.94 -7.40
C ASN A 163 3.74 5.69 -8.25
N ILE A 164 5.00 5.26 -8.40
CA ILE A 164 5.35 4.09 -9.23
C ILE A 164 5.72 2.91 -8.33
N LEU A 165 5.03 1.79 -8.52
CA LEU A 165 5.41 0.50 -7.94
C LEU A 165 6.20 -0.31 -8.95
N LYS A 166 7.34 -0.85 -8.52
CA LYS A 166 8.27 -1.59 -9.38
C LYS A 166 8.27 -3.06 -8.99
N PHE A 167 7.98 -3.92 -9.96
CA PHE A 167 8.11 -5.37 -9.83
C PHE A 167 9.53 -5.74 -10.22
N ARG A 168 10.19 -6.51 -9.36
CA ARG A 168 11.59 -6.89 -9.49
C ARG A 168 11.76 -8.40 -9.41
N ASP A 169 12.65 -8.90 -10.24
CA ASP A 169 13.12 -10.29 -10.14
C ASP A 169 13.85 -10.49 -8.79
N PRO A 170 13.50 -11.49 -7.98
CA PRO A 170 14.03 -11.63 -6.62
C PRO A 170 15.51 -12.01 -6.56
N LYS A 171 16.10 -12.50 -7.66
CA LYS A 171 17.52 -12.88 -7.72
C LYS A 171 18.40 -11.74 -8.21
N THR A 172 17.92 -10.99 -9.20
CA THR A 172 18.72 -9.96 -9.90
C THR A 172 18.32 -8.53 -9.56
N LEU A 173 17.17 -8.34 -8.91
CA LEU A 173 16.50 -7.06 -8.65
C LEU A 173 16.21 -6.21 -9.90
N ARG A 174 16.34 -6.79 -11.10
CA ARG A 174 16.00 -6.13 -12.36
C ARG A 174 14.49 -5.84 -12.37
N ILE A 175 14.14 -4.64 -12.81
CA ILE A 175 12.75 -4.24 -12.98
C ILE A 175 12.17 -5.03 -14.16
N VAL A 176 11.15 -5.84 -13.89
CA VAL A 176 10.44 -6.62 -14.92
C VAL A 176 9.13 -5.95 -15.35
N ARG A 177 8.57 -5.12 -14.48
CA ARG A 177 7.33 -4.37 -14.71
C ARG A 177 7.29 -3.15 -13.79
N SER A 178 6.63 -2.09 -14.22
CA SER A 178 6.27 -0.96 -13.38
C SER A 178 4.79 -0.64 -13.57
N ILE A 179 4.12 -0.20 -12.50
CA ILE A 179 2.76 0.31 -12.56
C ILE A 179 2.72 1.70 -11.95
N ALA A 180 1.96 2.60 -12.58
CA ALA A 180 1.71 3.93 -12.04
C ALA A 180 0.40 3.91 -11.25
N VAL A 181 0.50 4.27 -9.97
CA VAL A 181 -0.66 4.35 -9.08
C VAL A 181 -1.39 5.65 -9.32
N THR A 182 -2.67 5.54 -9.65
CA THR A 182 -3.51 6.69 -10.00
C THR A 182 -4.90 6.61 -9.40
N HIS A 183 -5.47 7.78 -9.13
CA HIS A 183 -6.87 7.96 -8.79
C HIS A 183 -7.43 9.05 -9.70
N ASN A 184 -8.46 8.73 -10.49
CA ASN A 184 -9.04 9.63 -11.49
C ASN A 184 -8.00 10.27 -12.44
N GLY A 185 -6.99 9.48 -12.84
CA GLY A 185 -5.90 9.93 -13.70
C GLY A 185 -4.81 10.75 -13.02
N LEU A 186 -4.97 11.10 -11.73
CA LEU A 186 -3.97 11.81 -10.96
C LEU A 186 -3.07 10.84 -10.18
N PRO A 187 -1.76 11.12 -10.04
CA PRO A 187 -0.83 10.25 -9.35
C PRO A 187 -1.09 10.22 -7.83
N VAL A 188 -1.16 9.02 -7.26
CA VAL A 188 -1.16 8.83 -5.79
C VAL A 188 0.28 8.65 -5.33
N LYS A 189 0.82 9.63 -4.62
CA LYS A 189 2.24 9.67 -4.18
C LYS A 189 2.38 9.22 -2.72
N ASN A 190 3.61 9.22 -2.23
CA ASN A 190 3.99 8.87 -0.86
C ASN A 190 3.63 7.43 -0.48
N LEU A 191 3.63 6.53 -1.48
CA LEU A 191 3.43 5.11 -1.26
C LEU A 191 4.60 4.58 -0.43
N ASN A 192 4.30 4.07 0.75
CA ASN A 192 5.27 3.63 1.72
C ASN A 192 5.20 2.10 1.88
N GLU A 193 5.00 1.59 3.09
CA GLU A 193 4.86 0.17 3.38
C GLU A 193 3.75 -0.47 2.53
N LEU A 194 3.99 -1.72 2.09
CA LEU A 194 3.17 -2.42 1.11
C LEU A 194 2.78 -3.80 1.62
N GLU A 195 1.59 -4.26 1.26
CA GLU A 195 1.20 -5.67 1.43
C GLU A 195 0.33 -6.16 0.27
N PHE A 196 0.52 -7.42 -0.17
CA PHE A 196 -0.36 -8.05 -1.14
C PHE A 196 -1.55 -8.70 -0.44
N VAL A 197 -2.75 -8.25 -0.79
CA VAL A 197 -4.01 -8.79 -0.26
C VAL A 197 -4.88 -9.24 -1.43
N GLY A 198 -4.96 -10.55 -1.65
CA GLY A 198 -5.63 -11.12 -2.82
C GLY A 198 -5.00 -10.64 -4.13
N ASN A 199 -5.76 -9.89 -4.94
CA ASN A 199 -5.30 -9.31 -6.20
C ASN A 199 -4.93 -7.82 -6.09
N GLU A 200 -4.86 -7.28 -4.87
CA GLU A 200 -4.56 -5.88 -4.60
C GLU A 200 -3.21 -5.72 -3.93
N ILE A 201 -2.60 -4.56 -4.16
CA ILE A 201 -1.48 -4.08 -3.37
C ILE A 201 -2.03 -3.01 -2.45
N TRP A 202 -1.95 -3.25 -1.16
CA TRP A 202 -2.25 -2.27 -0.14
C TRP A 202 -0.99 -1.46 0.12
N ALA A 203 -1.13 -0.15 0.24
CA ALA A 203 0.00 0.74 0.48
C ALA A 203 -0.36 1.79 1.51
N ASN A 204 0.43 1.89 2.58
CA ASN A 204 0.37 3.07 3.45
C ASN A 204 0.72 4.32 2.63
N ILE A 205 -0.04 5.40 2.84
CA ILE A 205 0.29 6.72 2.29
C ILE A 205 1.00 7.51 3.40
N TRP A 206 2.31 7.75 3.25
CA TRP A 206 3.11 8.39 4.29
C TRP A 206 2.57 9.79 4.65
N LYS A 207 2.57 10.08 5.97
CA LYS A 207 1.97 11.26 6.61
C LYS A 207 0.44 11.34 6.55
N SER A 208 -0.23 10.21 6.33
CA SER A 208 -1.68 10.09 6.48
C SER A 208 -2.03 8.81 7.25
N ASP A 209 -3.27 8.74 7.74
CA ASP A 209 -3.84 7.53 8.35
C ASP A 209 -4.61 6.68 7.30
N LEU A 210 -4.25 6.81 6.02
CA LEU A 210 -4.91 6.13 4.91
C LEU A 210 -4.05 5.01 4.32
N VAL A 211 -4.73 3.95 3.90
CA VAL A 211 -4.16 2.88 3.06
C VAL A 211 -4.84 2.88 1.71
N ALA A 212 -4.04 2.93 0.65
CA ALA A 212 -4.49 2.77 -0.72
C ALA A 212 -4.62 1.29 -1.08
N CYS A 213 -5.82 0.84 -1.44
CA CYS A 213 -6.02 -0.48 -2.04
C CYS A 213 -5.91 -0.35 -3.56
N ILE A 214 -4.86 -0.91 -4.14
CA ILE A 214 -4.47 -0.67 -5.53
C ILE A 214 -4.68 -1.96 -6.32
N ASN A 215 -5.39 -1.88 -7.44
CA ASN A 215 -5.48 -2.99 -8.37
C ASN A 215 -4.06 -3.30 -8.91
N SER A 216 -3.53 -4.49 -8.58
CA SER A 216 -2.13 -4.84 -8.87
C SER A 216 -1.81 -4.93 -10.37
N GLU A 217 -2.81 -5.09 -11.23
CA GLU A 217 -2.62 -5.17 -12.66
C GLU A 217 -2.58 -3.79 -13.33
N THR A 218 -3.46 -2.89 -12.91
CA THR A 218 -3.68 -1.60 -13.60
C THR A 218 -3.05 -0.42 -12.88
N GLY A 219 -2.75 -0.53 -11.58
CA GLY A 219 -2.34 0.60 -10.74
C GLY A 219 -3.49 1.55 -10.37
N LYS A 220 -4.74 1.23 -10.72
CA LYS A 220 -5.88 2.06 -10.32
C LYS A 220 -6.17 1.88 -8.84
N LEU A 221 -6.41 2.99 -8.14
CA LEU A 221 -6.92 2.97 -6.78
C LEU A 221 -8.36 2.40 -6.77
N VAL A 222 -8.59 1.32 -6.02
CA VAL A 222 -9.87 0.61 -5.92
C VAL A 222 -10.70 1.13 -4.74
N ARG A 223 -10.06 1.35 -3.60
CA ARG A 223 -10.66 1.98 -2.40
C ARG A 223 -9.57 2.58 -1.51
N LEU A 224 -10.00 3.40 -0.56
CA LEU A 224 -9.18 3.83 0.57
C LEU A 224 -9.66 3.14 1.83
N ILE A 225 -8.73 2.81 2.72
CA ILE A 225 -9.04 2.41 4.08
C ILE A 225 -8.61 3.53 5.00
N ASP A 226 -9.52 3.96 5.87
CA ASP A 226 -9.31 5.01 6.84
C ASP A 226 -9.08 4.43 8.24
N PHE A 227 -7.85 4.57 8.73
CA PHE A 227 -7.41 4.13 10.05
C PHE A 227 -7.31 5.28 11.06
N THR A 228 -7.86 6.47 10.76
CA THR A 228 -7.81 7.65 11.65
C THR A 228 -8.29 7.31 13.07
N SER A 229 -9.31 6.44 13.22
CA SER A 229 -9.88 6.07 14.52
C SER A 229 -8.95 5.24 15.42
N ILE A 230 -7.88 4.66 14.88
CA ILE A 230 -6.91 3.86 15.63
C ILE A 230 -5.51 4.47 15.68
N SER A 231 -5.34 5.65 15.06
CA SER A 231 -4.04 6.31 14.99
C SER A 231 -3.51 6.66 16.38
N GLU A 232 -2.29 6.22 16.70
CA GLU A 232 -1.59 6.59 17.94
C GLU A 232 -0.64 7.77 17.71
N LYS A 233 -0.81 8.50 16.61
CA LYS A 233 0.06 9.61 16.23
C LYS A 233 0.04 10.73 17.29
N ILE A 234 1.19 10.99 17.91
CA ILE A 234 1.41 12.11 18.84
C ILE A 234 2.27 13.19 18.18
N GLY A 235 3.28 12.80 17.38
CA GLY A 235 4.13 13.69 16.59
C GLY A 235 4.11 13.36 15.10
N ASP A 236 4.95 14.05 14.32
CA ASP A 236 4.97 13.93 12.85
C ASP A 236 5.56 12.60 12.34
N GLU A 237 6.32 11.89 13.17
CA GLU A 237 7.03 10.67 12.81
C GLU A 237 6.31 9.39 13.28
N ASP A 238 5.34 9.48 14.19
CA ASP A 238 4.58 8.35 14.77
C ASP A 238 3.39 7.90 13.90
N VAL A 239 3.60 7.86 12.58
CA VAL A 239 2.53 7.66 11.59
C VAL A 239 2.19 6.18 11.39
N LEU A 240 0.97 5.92 10.93
CA LEU A 240 0.54 4.62 10.40
C LEU A 240 1.54 4.13 9.34
N ASN A 241 2.12 2.94 9.58
CA ASN A 241 3.08 2.30 8.67
C ASN A 241 3.33 0.85 9.09
N GLY A 242 2.95 -0.11 8.25
CA GLY A 242 3.03 -1.55 8.53
C GLY A 242 1.67 -2.23 8.36
N ILE A 243 1.56 -3.08 7.34
CA ILE A 243 0.37 -3.86 7.00
C ILE A 243 0.81 -5.31 6.81
N ALA A 244 0.17 -6.26 7.47
CA ALA A 244 0.46 -7.68 7.29
C ALA A 244 -0.83 -8.47 7.04
N TYR A 245 -0.78 -9.37 6.06
CA TYR A 245 -1.91 -10.22 5.69
C TYR A 245 -1.60 -11.70 5.91
N ASP A 246 -2.37 -12.32 6.82
CA ASP A 246 -2.37 -13.77 7.01
C ASP A 246 -3.36 -14.39 6.02
N LYS A 247 -2.84 -14.84 4.87
CA LYS A 247 -3.64 -15.48 3.81
C LYS A 247 -4.31 -16.78 4.25
N GLU A 248 -3.73 -17.51 5.21
CA GLU A 248 -4.29 -18.79 5.67
C GLU A 248 -5.51 -18.58 6.58
N GLN A 249 -5.48 -17.51 7.39
CA GLN A 249 -6.54 -17.18 8.35
C GLN A 249 -7.46 -16.04 7.88
N ASP A 250 -7.16 -15.43 6.75
CA ASP A 250 -7.78 -14.22 6.21
C ASP A 250 -7.82 -13.07 7.23
N LYS A 251 -6.66 -12.79 7.84
CA LYS A 251 -6.52 -11.75 8.86
C LYS A 251 -5.61 -10.64 8.42
N ILE A 252 -5.98 -9.42 8.81
CA ILE A 252 -5.21 -8.22 8.51
C ILE A 252 -4.75 -7.60 9.82
N TYR A 253 -3.47 -7.27 9.85
CA TYR A 253 -2.82 -6.60 10.96
C TYR A 253 -2.25 -5.28 10.50
N VAL A 254 -2.42 -4.24 11.31
CA VAL A 254 -1.84 -2.92 11.06
C VAL A 254 -1.18 -2.37 12.32
N THR A 255 -0.13 -1.58 12.12
CA THR A 255 0.58 -0.88 13.19
C THR A 255 1.12 0.46 12.65
N GLY A 256 1.94 1.13 13.45
CA GLY A 256 2.62 2.34 13.03
C GLY A 256 3.95 2.51 13.74
N LYS A 257 4.65 3.55 13.30
CA LYS A 257 5.94 3.94 13.86
C LYS A 257 5.73 4.38 15.30
N PHE A 258 6.46 3.76 16.22
CA PHE A 258 6.38 3.99 17.66
C PHE A 258 5.02 3.71 18.32
N TRP A 259 4.09 3.06 17.60
CA TRP A 259 2.80 2.69 18.17
C TRP A 259 3.00 1.64 19.27
N ASN A 260 2.21 1.71 20.33
CA ASN A 260 2.22 0.72 21.41
C ASN A 260 1.47 -0.56 21.04
N SER A 261 0.86 -0.58 19.84
CA SER A 261 -0.13 -1.60 19.50
C SER A 261 -0.09 -2.00 18.02
N ILE A 262 -0.20 -3.31 17.81
CA ILE A 262 -0.64 -3.90 16.54
C ILE A 262 -2.15 -4.17 16.67
N TYR A 263 -2.91 -3.81 15.64
CA TYR A 263 -4.35 -4.02 15.57
C TYR A 263 -4.67 -5.11 14.54
N GLU A 264 -5.34 -6.17 14.99
CA GLU A 264 -6.08 -7.06 14.08
C GLU A 264 -7.37 -6.34 13.68
N VAL A 265 -7.61 -6.21 12.39
CA VAL A 265 -8.76 -5.49 11.85
C VAL A 265 -9.58 -6.35 10.91
N SER A 266 -10.86 -6.03 10.82
CA SER A 266 -11.82 -6.64 9.92
C SER A 266 -12.62 -5.55 9.22
N PHE A 267 -13.21 -5.90 8.09
CA PHE A 267 -14.02 -5.00 7.29
C PHE A 267 -15.45 -5.55 7.23
N ASN A 268 -16.45 -4.69 7.41
CA ASN A 268 -17.83 -5.13 7.27
C ASN A 268 -18.14 -5.30 5.77
N GLY A 269 -18.42 -6.53 5.33
CA GLY A 269 -18.91 -6.79 3.98
C GLY A 269 -17.85 -6.76 2.86
N LEU A 270 -16.58 -7.02 3.19
CA LEU A 270 -15.58 -7.46 2.20
C LEU A 270 -15.56 -8.98 2.09
#